data_AF-A0A6V8QX71-F1
#
_entry.id   AF-A0A6V8QX71-F1
#
_cell.length_a   1.000
_cell.length_b   1.000
_cell.length_c   1.000
_cell.angle_alpha   90.00
_cell.angle_beta   90.00
_cell.angle_gamma   90.00
#
_symmetry.space_group_name_H-M   'P 1'
#
loop_
_entity.id
_entity.type
_entity.pdbx_description
1 polymer ?
#
loop_
_entity_poly.entity_id
_entity_poly.type
_entity_poly.pdbx_seq_one_letter_code
_entity_poly.pdbx_strand_id
1 'polypeptide(L)'
;MGIEFSSPEDGFQMLNQGHWAYESLRMAAEDIDVPFEPHESDGEDGPMGIYNACHAEAQLMCFFVKKNYLFRDYDEGKINVSDDFLQLFMLQQQQKKLRAEIFVSNDPCSSCVNLKDRILERLNIEFIFKTLPVRRFGS
;
A
#
# COMPACT_ATOMS: atom_id res chain seq x y z
N MET A 1 28.75 6.75 -0.33
CA MET A 1 28.13 7.55 -1.40
C MET A 1 26.68 7.09 -1.49
N GLY A 2 25.77 7.92 -0.97
CA GLY A 2 24.34 7.63 -0.99
C GLY A 2 23.79 7.79 -2.40
N ILE A 3 23.02 6.81 -2.86
CA ILE A 3 22.27 6.95 -4.10
C ILE A 3 20.93 7.54 -3.70
N GLU A 4 20.88 8.87 -3.76
CA GLU A 4 19.66 9.66 -3.75
C GLU A 4 18.80 9.27 -4.96
N PHE A 5 17.51 9.01 -4.71
CA PHE A 5 16.40 8.97 -5.68
C PHE A 5 16.73 8.40 -7.07
N SER A 6 16.47 7.10 -7.24
CA SER A 6 16.35 6.48 -8.56
C SER A 6 15.26 7.18 -9.38
N SER A 7 15.50 7.37 -10.68
CA SER A 7 14.48 7.93 -11.58
C SER A 7 13.25 6.99 -11.63
N PRO A 8 12.03 7.50 -11.90
CA PRO A 8 10.82 6.66 -12.00
C PRO A 8 10.96 5.51 -13.01
N GLU A 9 11.92 5.62 -13.94
CA GLU A 9 12.06 4.76 -15.11
C GLU A 9 13.07 3.63 -14.84
N ASP A 10 13.83 3.70 -13.73
CA ASP A 10 14.90 2.76 -13.36
C ASP A 10 14.46 1.58 -12.47
N GLY A 11 13.19 1.49 -12.04
CA GLY A 11 12.88 0.67 -10.86
C GLY A 11 11.50 0.05 -10.68
N PHE A 12 10.57 0.14 -11.62
CA PHE A 12 9.31 -0.62 -11.49
C PHE A 12 9.53 -2.08 -11.90
N GLN A 13 10.21 -2.86 -11.04
CA GLN A 13 10.03 -4.31 -11.07
C GLN A 13 8.54 -4.60 -10.92
N MET A 14 7.98 -5.41 -11.82
CA MET A 14 6.61 -5.91 -11.66
C MET A 14 6.45 -6.41 -10.23
N LEU A 15 5.40 -5.96 -9.55
CA LEU A 15 5.08 -6.42 -8.21
C LEU A 15 4.96 -7.95 -8.28
N ASN A 16 5.86 -8.64 -7.60
CA ASN A 16 5.77 -10.10 -7.46
C ASN A 16 4.50 -10.40 -6.67
N GLN A 17 3.47 -10.89 -7.36
CA GLN A 17 2.14 -11.09 -6.79
C GLN A 17 2.19 -11.97 -5.53
N GLY A 18 3.01 -13.02 -5.52
CA GLY A 18 3.18 -13.88 -4.36
C GLY A 18 3.74 -13.11 -3.18
N HIS A 19 4.88 -12.43 -3.35
CA HIS A 19 5.48 -11.62 -2.28
C HIS A 19 4.53 -10.54 -1.77
N TRP A 20 3.91 -9.77 -2.68
CA TRP A 20 3.07 -8.63 -2.31
C TRP A 20 1.71 -9.03 -1.75
N ALA A 21 1.17 -10.21 -2.07
CA ALA A 21 -0.03 -10.72 -1.43
C ALA A 21 0.20 -10.97 0.06
N TYR A 22 1.28 -11.66 0.42
CA TYR A 22 1.63 -11.89 1.83
C TYR A 22 2.01 -10.60 2.55
N GLU A 23 2.76 -9.69 1.91
CA GLU A 23 3.08 -8.40 2.51
C GLU A 23 1.85 -7.52 2.71
N SER A 24 0.90 -7.52 1.77
CA SER A 24 -0.34 -6.76 1.91
C SER A 24 -1.20 -7.33 3.02
N LEU A 25 -1.30 -8.67 3.11
CA LEU A 25 -2.00 -9.35 4.18
C LEU A 25 -1.40 -9.02 5.54
N ARG A 26 -0.07 -9.10 5.67
CA ARG A 26 0.66 -8.79 6.90
C ARG A 26 0.49 -7.32 7.29
N MET A 27 0.70 -6.39 6.36
CA MET A 27 0.56 -4.96 6.61
C MET A 27 -0.87 -4.59 7.02
N ALA A 28 -1.87 -5.13 6.33
CA ALA A 28 -3.26 -4.86 6.63
C ALA A 28 -3.62 -5.32 8.06
N ALA A 29 -3.14 -6.51 8.48
CA ALA A 29 -3.37 -7.03 9.82
C ALA A 29 -2.56 -6.33 10.92
N GLU A 30 -1.25 -6.17 10.75
CA GLU A 30 -0.33 -5.71 11.79
C GLU A 30 -0.22 -4.18 11.84
N ASP A 31 -0.15 -3.52 10.69
CA ASP A 31 0.17 -2.09 10.61
C ASP A 31 -1.09 -1.22 10.54
N ILE A 32 -2.09 -1.67 9.78
CA ILE A 32 -3.32 -0.92 9.50
C ILE A 32 -4.50 -1.37 10.38
N ASP A 33 -4.47 -2.58 10.95
CA ASP A 33 -5.54 -3.16 11.78
C ASP A 33 -6.88 -3.22 11.02
N VAL A 34 -6.81 -3.79 9.82
CA VAL A 34 -7.92 -4.12 8.95
C VAL A 34 -7.63 -5.47 8.27
N PRO A 35 -7.98 -6.60 8.90
CA PRO A 35 -7.79 -7.90 8.28
C PRO A 35 -8.63 -8.00 6.99
N PHE A 36 -8.08 -8.65 5.96
CA PHE A 36 -8.84 -8.96 4.76
C PHE A 36 -9.95 -9.98 5.07
N GLU A 37 -11.11 -9.80 4.44
CA GLU A 37 -12.23 -10.73 4.58
C GLU A 37 -11.88 -12.06 3.89
N PRO A 38 -12.27 -13.21 4.48
CA PRO A 38 -12.22 -14.50 3.81
C PRO A 38 -12.96 -14.52 2.47
N HIS A 39 -12.43 -15.26 1.49
CA HIS A 39 -13.09 -15.53 0.21
C HIS A 39 -13.11 -17.04 -0.08
N GLU A 40 -14.09 -17.51 -0.84
CA GLU A 40 -14.20 -18.92 -1.26
C GLU A 40 -13.01 -19.42 -2.10
N SER A 41 -12.21 -18.48 -2.61
CA SER A 41 -11.02 -18.76 -3.40
C SER A 41 -9.73 -18.70 -2.57
N ASP A 42 -9.83 -18.48 -1.25
CA ASP A 42 -8.71 -18.74 -0.35
C ASP A 42 -8.44 -20.24 -0.35
N GLY A 43 -7.18 -20.64 -0.58
CA GLY A 43 -6.80 -22.05 -0.57
C GLY A 43 -7.00 -22.68 0.81
N GLU A 44 -7.37 -23.97 0.85
CA GLU A 44 -7.62 -24.70 2.12
C GLU A 44 -6.41 -24.70 3.07
N ASP A 45 -5.19 -24.64 2.52
CA ASP A 45 -3.94 -24.63 3.28
C ASP A 45 -3.29 -23.21 3.38
N GLY A 46 -3.96 -22.18 2.86
CA GLY A 46 -3.47 -20.80 2.81
C GLY A 46 -3.98 -19.91 3.94
N PRO A 47 -3.34 -18.74 4.18
CA PRO A 47 -3.90 -17.79 5.14
C PRO A 47 -5.20 -17.19 4.59
N MET A 48 -6.22 -17.08 5.45
CA MET A 48 -7.51 -16.51 5.08
C MET A 48 -7.39 -15.04 4.67
N GLY A 49 -8.16 -14.62 3.66
CA GLY A 49 -8.13 -13.28 3.09
C GLY A 49 -6.99 -13.03 2.10
N ILE A 50 -6.16 -14.05 1.81
CA ILE A 50 -5.06 -13.92 0.84
C ILE A 50 -5.57 -13.60 -0.56
N TYR A 51 -6.74 -14.13 -0.95
CA TYR A 51 -7.36 -13.83 -2.23
C TYR A 51 -7.59 -12.32 -2.40
N ASN A 52 -8.22 -11.69 -1.40
CA ASN A 52 -8.46 -10.25 -1.43
C ASN A 52 -7.15 -9.44 -1.30
N ALA A 53 -6.17 -9.95 -0.54
CA ALA A 53 -4.84 -9.35 -0.46
C ALA A 53 -4.04 -9.44 -1.78
N CYS A 54 -4.38 -10.39 -2.67
CA CYS A 54 -3.79 -10.54 -3.99
C CYS A 54 -4.29 -9.49 -5.00
N HIS A 55 -5.35 -8.75 -4.68
CA HIS A 55 -5.89 -7.72 -5.58
C HIS A 55 -4.87 -6.63 -5.84
N ALA A 56 -4.84 -6.13 -7.09
CA ALA A 56 -3.87 -5.12 -7.51
C ALA A 56 -4.03 -3.83 -6.67
N GLU A 57 -5.25 -3.46 -6.33
CA GLU A 57 -5.61 -2.34 -5.46
C GLU A 57 -4.92 -2.46 -4.09
N ALA A 58 -5.05 -3.61 -3.44
CA ALA A 58 -4.44 -3.89 -2.15
C ALA A 58 -2.91 -3.80 -2.25
N GLN A 59 -2.32 -4.48 -3.24
CA GLN A 59 -0.88 -4.50 -3.43
C GLN A 59 -0.29 -3.12 -3.74
N LEU A 60 -0.97 -2.31 -4.56
CA LEU A 60 -0.53 -0.95 -4.89
C LEU A 60 -0.62 0.00 -3.69
N MET A 61 -1.71 -0.08 -2.91
CA MET A 61 -1.83 0.71 -1.68
C MET A 61 -0.74 0.31 -0.68
N CYS A 62 -0.57 -0.98 -0.41
CA CYS A 62 0.45 -1.47 0.52
C CYS A 62 1.87 -1.18 0.04
N PHE A 63 2.14 -1.27 -1.27
CA PHE A 63 3.41 -0.83 -1.85
C PHE A 63 3.67 0.64 -1.61
N PHE A 64 2.69 1.49 -1.91
CA PHE A 64 2.81 2.93 -1.71
C PHE A 64 3.03 3.27 -0.24
N VAL A 65 2.26 2.67 0.67
CA VAL A 65 2.45 2.81 2.11
C VAL A 65 3.85 2.34 2.49
N LYS A 66 4.30 1.14 2.10
CA LYS A 66 5.64 0.64 2.46
C LYS A 66 6.78 1.55 1.97
N LYS A 67 6.63 2.16 0.79
CA LYS A 67 7.66 3.03 0.20
C LYS A 67 7.67 4.44 0.76
N ASN A 68 6.50 4.98 1.11
CA ASN A 68 6.36 6.37 1.56
C ASN A 68 6.19 6.48 3.09
N TYR A 69 5.89 5.37 3.77
CA TYR A 69 5.64 5.25 5.20
C TYR A 69 6.75 4.43 5.88
N LEU A 70 7.97 4.53 5.35
CA LEU A 70 9.24 3.98 5.90
C LEU A 70 9.65 4.62 7.26
N PHE A 71 8.72 5.26 7.97
CA PHE A 71 9.01 6.24 9.01
C PHE A 71 8.33 5.97 10.35
N ARG A 72 7.55 4.88 10.45
CA ARG A 72 6.88 4.50 11.71
C ARG A 72 7.84 4.06 12.81
N ASP A 73 9.00 3.52 12.46
CA ASP A 73 10.05 3.17 13.43
C ASP A 73 10.64 4.39 14.16
N TYR A 74 10.38 5.62 13.69
CA TYR A 74 10.76 6.85 14.40
C TYR A 74 9.76 7.22 15.51
N ASP A 75 8.46 7.15 15.24
CA ASP A 75 7.41 7.48 16.23
C ASP A 75 7.43 6.53 17.43
N GLU A 76 7.88 5.29 17.25
CA GLU A 76 8.10 4.32 18.34
C GLU A 76 9.44 4.53 19.09
N GLY A 77 10.23 5.55 18.71
CA GLY A 77 11.55 5.83 19.29
C GLY A 77 12.62 4.78 18.98
N LYS A 78 12.37 3.88 18.02
CA LYS A 78 13.29 2.78 17.66
C LYS A 78 14.44 3.25 16.77
N ILE A 79 14.26 4.34 16.03
CA ILE A 79 15.32 4.99 15.25
C ILE A 79 15.63 6.34 15.90
N ASN A 80 16.80 6.44 16.52
CA ASN A 80 17.29 7.69 17.10
C ASN A 80 18.03 8.48 15.99
N VAL A 81 17.30 9.31 15.24
CA VAL A 81 17.87 10.15 14.19
C VAL A 81 18.44 11.42 14.81
N SER A 82 19.76 11.54 14.86
CA SER A 82 20.47 12.72 15.42
C SER A 82 20.51 13.93 14.48
N ASP A 83 19.77 13.92 13.37
CA ASP A 83 19.79 14.95 12.33
C ASP A 83 18.50 15.76 12.33
N ASP A 84 18.59 17.00 12.81
CA ASP A 84 17.48 17.94 12.95
C ASP A 84 16.81 18.29 11.61
N PHE A 85 17.54 18.23 10.48
CA PHE A 85 16.95 18.46 9.15
C PHE A 85 16.08 17.29 8.70
N LEU A 86 16.51 16.06 9.00
CA LEU A 86 15.71 14.87 8.70
C LEU A 86 14.44 14.86 9.56
N GLN A 87 14.53 15.25 10.83
CA GLN A 87 13.36 15.41 11.72
C GLN A 87 12.36 16.46 11.19
N LEU A 88 12.84 17.61 10.70
CA LEU A 88 11.98 18.64 10.12
C LEU A 88 11.34 18.20 8.79
N PHE A 89 12.09 17.50 7.94
CA PHE A 89 11.55 16.91 6.72
C PHE A 89 10.45 15.89 7.04
N MET A 90 10.65 15.06 8.07
CA MET A 90 9.65 14.10 8.55
C MET A 90 8.39 14.77 9.10
N LEU A 91 8.54 15.81 9.93
CA LEU A 91 7.41 16.62 10.42
C LEU A 91 6.63 17.27 9.26
N GLN A 92 7.33 17.73 8.22
CA GLN A 92 6.70 18.31 7.04
C GLN A 92 5.92 17.28 6.21
N GLN A 93 6.37 16.03 6.16
CA GLN A 93 5.66 14.93 5.51
C GLN A 93 4.43 14.49 6.33
N GLN A 94 4.51 14.45 7.66
CA GLN A 94 3.36 14.15 8.53
C GLN A 94 2.22 15.19 8.40
N GLN A 95 2.56 16.45 8.11
CA GLN A 95 1.56 17.51 7.90
C GLN A 95 0.94 17.53 6.50
N LYS A 96 1.52 16.81 5.52
CA LYS A 96 0.99 16.74 4.17
C LYS A 96 -0.01 15.58 4.06
N LYS A 97 -1.25 15.91 3.73
CA LYS A 97 -2.20 14.91 3.20
C LYS A 97 -1.60 14.35 1.91
N LEU A 98 -1.17 13.09 1.94
CA LEU A 98 -0.68 12.40 0.74
C LEU A 98 -1.89 11.91 -0.04
N ARG A 99 -1.95 12.23 -1.34
CA ARG A 99 -3.03 11.78 -2.23
C ARG A 99 -2.44 11.01 -3.40
N ALA A 100 -2.99 9.84 -3.70
CA ALA A 100 -2.59 8.99 -4.81
C ALA A 100 -3.82 8.51 -5.59
N GLU A 101 -3.67 8.37 -6.91
CA GLU A 101 -4.73 7.84 -7.78
C GLU A 101 -4.31 6.45 -8.28
N ILE A 102 -5.22 5.49 -8.15
CA ILE A 102 -5.02 4.10 -8.57
C ILE A 102 -5.96 3.83 -9.73
N PHE A 103 -5.37 3.52 -10.89
CA PHE A 103 -6.10 3.20 -12.10
C PHE A 103 -6.23 1.69 -12.26
N VAL A 104 -7.46 1.19 -12.25
CA VAL A 104 -7.78 -0.25 -12.28
C VAL A 104 -8.80 -0.54 -13.36
N SER A 105 -8.86 -1.78 -13.82
CA SER A 105 -9.76 -2.22 -14.90
C SER A 105 -11.19 -2.52 -14.41
N ASN A 106 -11.37 -2.76 -13.12
CA ASN A 106 -12.64 -3.07 -12.47
C ASN A 106 -12.82 -2.18 -11.23
N ASP A 107 -14.05 -2.10 -10.73
CA ASP A 107 -14.31 -1.44 -9.46
C ASP A 107 -13.70 -2.24 -8.29
N PRO A 108 -13.15 -1.56 -7.26
CA PRO A 108 -12.54 -2.21 -6.12
C PRO A 108 -13.57 -3.01 -5.30
N CYS A 109 -13.16 -4.16 -4.76
CA CYS A 109 -14.01 -4.95 -3.87
C CYS A 109 -14.19 -4.28 -2.49
N SER A 110 -15.13 -4.78 -1.68
CA SER A 110 -15.40 -4.30 -0.31
C SER A 110 -14.14 -4.27 0.55
N SER A 111 -13.33 -5.33 0.51
CA SER A 111 -12.12 -5.42 1.32
C SER A 111 -11.05 -4.40 0.90
N CYS A 112 -10.91 -4.11 -0.40
CA CYS A 112 -10.02 -3.06 -0.90
C CYS A 112 -10.51 -1.65 -0.51
N VAL A 113 -11.82 -1.42 -0.53
CA VAL A 113 -12.41 -0.15 -0.06
C VAL A 113 -12.19 0.02 1.45
N ASN A 114 -12.41 -1.02 2.24
CA ASN A 114 -12.18 -0.99 3.68
C ASN A 114 -10.69 -0.69 4.00
N LEU A 115 -9.76 -1.35 3.31
CA LEU A 115 -8.33 -1.05 3.45
C LEU A 115 -8.02 0.42 3.12
N LYS A 116 -8.55 0.95 2.02
CA LYS A 116 -8.40 2.35 1.62
C LYS A 116 -8.87 3.31 2.72
N ASP A 117 -10.08 3.09 3.25
CA ASP A 117 -10.67 3.96 4.27
C ASP A 117 -9.86 3.92 5.57
N ARG A 118 -9.37 2.74 5.97
CA ARG A 118 -8.54 2.58 7.16
C ARG A 118 -7.15 3.20 7.01
N ILE A 119 -6.56 3.15 5.81
CA ILE A 119 -5.31 3.86 5.52
C ILE A 119 -5.53 5.38 5.61
N LEU A 120 -6.66 5.91 5.13
CA LEU A 120 -6.99 7.32 5.29
C LEU A 120 -7.14 7.70 6.77
N GLU A 121 -7.91 6.92 7.53
CA GLU A 121 -8.13 7.18 8.97
C GLU A 121 -6.84 7.18 9.77
N ARG A 122 -5.94 6.22 9.52
CA ARG A 122 -4.74 6.03 10.34
C ARG A 122 -3.51 6.78 9.86
N LEU A 123 -3.33 6.86 8.55
CA LEU A 123 -2.10 7.39 7.95
C LEU A 123 -2.34 8.74 7.27
N ASN A 124 -3.59 9.21 7.18
CA ASN A 124 -3.97 10.42 6.46
C ASN A 124 -3.55 10.41 4.97
N ILE A 125 -3.53 9.21 4.38
CA ILE A 125 -3.22 8.98 2.96
C ILE A 125 -4.54 8.73 2.21
N GLU A 126 -4.85 9.58 1.25
CA GLU A 126 -6.05 9.47 0.40
C GLU A 126 -5.73 8.74 -0.90
N PHE A 127 -6.25 7.53 -1.05
CA PHE A 127 -6.27 6.87 -2.36
C PHE A 127 -7.60 7.09 -3.08
N ILE A 128 -7.52 7.28 -4.40
CA ILE A 128 -8.69 7.46 -5.27
C ILE A 128 -8.64 6.41 -6.36
N PHE A 129 -9.61 5.50 -6.37
CA PHE A 129 -9.77 4.52 -7.44
C PHE A 129 -10.39 5.17 -8.68
N LYS A 130 -9.81 4.88 -9.84
CA LYS A 130 -10.28 5.30 -11.16
C LYS A 130 -10.40 4.07 -12.06
N THR A 131 -11.63 3.70 -12.38
CA THR A 131 -11.89 2.56 -13.27
C THR A 131 -11.72 3.00 -14.71
N LEU A 132 -10.74 2.42 -15.42
CA LEU A 132 -10.54 2.64 -16.84
C LEU A 132 -11.05 1.41 -17.60
N PRO A 133 -12.09 1.56 -18.44
CA PRO A 133 -12.62 0.42 -19.19
C PRO A 133 -11.55 -0.08 -20.17
N VAL A 134 -11.15 -1.33 -20.02
CA VAL A 134 -10.24 -1.98 -20.96
C VAL A 134 -10.97 -2.16 -22.28
N ARG A 135 -10.46 -1.59 -23.38
CA ARG A 135 -10.96 -1.87 -24.73
C ARG A 135 -10.81 -3.37 -24.99
N ARG A 136 -11.90 -4.12 -24.93
CA ARG A 136 -11.95 -5.49 -25.43
C ARG A 136 -11.81 -5.40 -26.95
N PHE A 137 -10.60 -5.61 -27.48
CA PHE A 137 -10.49 -5.96 -28.89
C PHE A 137 -11.24 -7.29 -29.09
N GLY A 138 -12.11 -7.32 -30.09
CA GLY A 138 -13.18 -8.28 -30.26
C GLY A 138 -12.75 -9.75 -30.25
N SER A 139 -13.72 -10.56 -29.82
CA SER A 139 -13.86 -12.00 -30.02
C SER A 139 -13.51 -12.48 -31.43
#